data_AF-A0A1F6PV12-F1
#
_entry.id   AF-A0A1F6PV12-F1
#
_cell.length_a   1.000
_cell.length_b   1.000
_cell.length_c   1.000
_cell.angle_alpha   90.00
_cell.angle_beta   90.00
_cell.angle_gamma   90.00
#
_symmetry.space_group_name_H-M   'P 1'
#
loop_
_entity.id
_entity.type
_entity.pdbx_description
1 polymer ?
#
loop_
_entity_poly.entity_id
_entity_poly.type
_entity_poly.pdbx_seq_one_letter_code
_entity_poly.pdbx_strand_id
1 'polypeptide(L)'
;MQHKRWYDKNEALKQIMGILESSDNDTRNDIANDIIQLIVNKQYDIDNFIQVINHETPSSRNRWYDEDETMHSAVEMLKNIDENEKKELFKEILTTILNFGNE
;
A
#
# COMPACT_ATOMS: atom_id res chain seq x y z
N MET A 1 -15.77 -18.42 -9.69
CA MET A 1 -15.91 -16.94 -9.74
C MET A 1 -14.62 -16.37 -9.19
N GLN A 2 -13.80 -15.67 -9.98
CA GLN A 2 -12.62 -14.99 -9.44
C GLN A 2 -13.11 -13.90 -8.49
N HIS A 3 -12.83 -14.03 -7.19
CA HIS A 3 -13.09 -12.96 -6.24
C HIS A 3 -12.20 -11.78 -6.61
N LYS A 4 -12.78 -10.72 -7.18
CA LYS A 4 -12.05 -9.47 -7.43
C LYS A 4 -11.59 -8.91 -6.09
N ARG A 5 -10.26 -8.84 -5.89
CA ARG A 5 -9.63 -8.17 -4.75
C ARG A 5 -9.94 -6.67 -4.85
N TRP A 6 -9.90 -5.95 -3.73
CA TRP A 6 -10.30 -4.53 -3.69
C TRP A 6 -9.46 -3.66 -4.64
N TYR A 7 -8.19 -4.03 -4.81
CA TYR A 7 -7.22 -3.36 -5.68
C TYR A 7 -7.30 -3.76 -7.15
N ASP A 8 -8.04 -4.82 -7.52
CA ASP A 8 -8.11 -5.30 -8.92
C ASP A 8 -8.78 -4.31 -9.88
N LYS A 9 -9.46 -3.29 -9.35
CA LYS A 9 -10.16 -2.27 -10.14
C LYS A 9 -9.24 -1.14 -10.63
N ASN A 10 -8.06 -1.01 -10.05
CA ASN A 10 -7.10 0.04 -10.38
C ASN A 10 -5.79 -0.60 -10.83
N GLU A 11 -5.41 -0.38 -12.09
CA GLU A 11 -4.23 -1.03 -12.68
C GLU A 11 -2.93 -0.69 -11.94
N ALA A 12 -2.77 0.53 -11.41
CA ALA A 12 -1.59 0.91 -10.64
C ALA A 12 -1.54 0.17 -9.30
N LEU A 13 -2.65 0.13 -8.56
CA LEU A 13 -2.73 -0.63 -7.30
C LEU A 13 -2.52 -2.12 -7.53
N LYS A 14 -3.10 -2.68 -8.59
CA LYS A 14 -2.90 -4.08 -8.96
C LYS A 14 -1.43 -4.38 -9.23
N GLN A 15 -0.70 -3.48 -9.90
CA GLN A 15 0.74 -3.61 -10.11
C GLN A 15 1.52 -3.52 -8.81
N ILE A 16 1.26 -2.50 -7.98
CA ILE A 16 1.92 -2.33 -6.67
C ILE A 16 1.74 -3.58 -5.80
N MET A 17 0.50 -4.05 -5.66
CA MET A 17 0.19 -5.24 -4.87
C MET A 17 0.79 -6.52 -5.48
N GLY A 18 0.85 -6.62 -6.80
CA GLY A 18 1.49 -7.73 -7.50
C GLY A 18 3.00 -7.78 -7.24
N ILE A 19 3.67 -6.63 -7.25
CA ILE A 19 5.11 -6.55 -6.96
C ILE A 19 5.35 -6.96 -5.50
N LEU A 20 4.65 -6.34 -4.55
CA LEU A 20 4.76 -6.69 -3.13
C LEU A 20 4.53 -8.18 -2.85
N GLU A 21 3.50 -8.80 -3.46
CA GLU A 21 3.20 -10.24 -3.30
C GLU A 21 4.31 -11.14 -3.89
N SER A 22 5.02 -10.67 -4.92
CA SER A 22 6.08 -11.42 -5.61
C SER A 22 7.49 -11.20 -5.08
N SER A 23 7.75 -10.09 -4.37
CA SER A 23 9.05 -9.79 -3.76
C SER A 23 9.37 -10.74 -2.62
N ASP A 24 10.66 -10.98 -2.37
CA ASP A 24 11.13 -11.64 -1.16
C ASP A 24 10.84 -10.78 0.09
N ASN A 25 10.94 -11.37 1.28
CA ASN A 25 10.51 -10.71 2.52
C ASN A 25 11.29 -9.43 2.83
N ASP A 26 12.59 -9.38 2.56
CA ASP A 26 13.42 -8.22 2.91
C ASP A 26 13.06 -7.06 1.96
N THR A 27 13.10 -7.30 0.65
CA THR A 27 12.69 -6.33 -0.37
C THR A 27 11.25 -5.86 -0.18
N ARG A 28 10.33 -6.77 0.17
CA ARG A 28 8.93 -6.46 0.43
C ARG A 28 8.78 -5.48 1.60
N ASN A 29 9.50 -5.72 2.69
CA ASN A 29 9.44 -4.86 3.87
C ASN A 29 10.05 -3.48 3.61
N ASP A 30 11.15 -3.41 2.84
CA ASP A 30 11.73 -2.13 2.42
C ASP A 30 10.76 -1.32 1.56
N ILE A 31 10.13 -1.95 0.57
CA ILE A 31 9.10 -1.30 -0.25
C ILE A 31 7.92 -0.84 0.62
N ALA A 32 7.46 -1.65 1.57
CA ALA A 32 6.35 -1.30 2.44
C ALA A 32 6.65 -0.07 3.31
N ASN A 33 7.87 0.01 3.85
CA ASN A 33 8.34 1.17 4.61
C ASN A 33 8.37 2.43 3.74
N ASP A 34 8.87 2.32 2.51
CA ASP A 34 8.91 3.44 1.57
C ASP A 34 7.51 3.93 1.18
N ILE A 35 6.56 3.01 0.97
CA ILE A 35 5.16 3.35 0.72
C ILE A 35 4.59 4.13 1.91
N ILE A 36 4.79 3.65 3.14
CA ILE A 36 4.32 4.34 4.35
C ILE A 36 4.91 5.75 4.40
N GLN A 37 6.22 5.91 4.21
CA GLN A 37 6.89 7.20 4.23
C GLN A 37 6.36 8.16 3.16
N LEU A 38 6.16 7.68 1.93
CA LEU A 38 5.62 8.49 0.83
C LEU A 38 4.20 8.98 1.13
N ILE A 39 3.34 8.12 1.68
CA ILE A 39 1.98 8.48 2.05
C ILE A 39 2.00 9.52 3.18
N VAL A 40 2.74 9.24 4.26
CA VAL A 40 2.91 10.14 5.41
C VAL A 40 3.39 11.52 4.99
N ASN A 41 4.40 11.60 4.13
CA ASN A 41 4.96 12.87 3.68
C ASN A 41 4.00 13.71 2.82
N LYS A 42 2.99 13.09 2.22
CA LYS A 42 1.98 13.80 1.41
C LYS A 42 0.74 14.18 2.20
N GLN A 43 0.49 13.54 3.35
CA GLN A 43 -0.72 13.82 4.12
C GLN A 43 -0.62 15.12 4.91
N TYR A 44 -1.60 16.00 4.71
CA TYR A 44 -1.69 17.28 5.41
C TYR A 44 -2.07 17.11 6.89
N ASP A 45 -2.95 16.13 7.19
CA ASP A 45 -3.41 15.81 8.54
C ASP A 45 -3.19 14.32 8.83
N ILE A 46 -1.95 13.99 9.19
CA ILE A 46 -1.53 12.62 9.46
C ILE A 46 -2.26 12.00 10.66
N ASP A 47 -2.54 12.78 11.69
CA ASP A 47 -3.18 12.28 12.91
C ASP A 47 -4.61 11.83 12.59
N ASN A 48 -5.36 12.63 11.84
CA ASN A 48 -6.69 12.25 11.36
C ASN A 48 -6.62 11.05 10.41
N PHE A 49 -5.65 11.00 9.51
CA PHE A 49 -5.47 9.88 8.58
C PHE A 49 -5.23 8.55 9.31
N ILE A 50 -4.35 8.54 10.31
CA ILE A 50 -4.08 7.36 11.16
C ILE A 50 -5.34 6.97 11.96
N GLN A 51 -6.11 7.94 12.46
CA GLN A 51 -7.37 7.65 13.14
C GLN A 51 -8.38 6.96 12.22
N VAL A 52 -8.54 7.43 10.98
CA VAL A 52 -9.41 6.80 9.98
C VAL A 52 -9.00 5.35 9.73
N ILE A 53 -7.70 5.11 9.49
CA ILE A 53 -7.17 3.75 9.26
C ILE A 53 -7.46 2.83 10.46
N ASN A 54 -7.22 3.31 11.68
CA ASN A 54 -7.45 2.51 12.89
C ASN A 54 -8.93 2.24 13.18
N HIS A 55 -9.82 3.12 12.70
CA HIS A 55 -11.27 2.98 12.87
C HIS A 55 -11.91 2.09 11.80
N GLU A 56 -11.28 1.91 10.64
CA GLU A 56 -11.68 0.89 9.68
C GLU A 56 -11.44 -0.49 10.30
N THR A 57 -12.48 -1.08 10.90
CA THR A 57 -12.45 -2.44 11.46
C THR A 57 -11.72 -3.41 10.52
N PRO A 58 -10.73 -4.18 10.98
CA PRO A 58 -9.93 -5.02 10.11
C PRO A 58 -10.85 -6.02 9.41
N SER A 59 -10.97 -5.90 8.09
CA SER A 59 -11.77 -6.81 7.28
C SER A 59 -11.08 -8.16 7.26
N SER A 60 -11.33 -9.01 8.26
CA SER A 60 -10.81 -10.38 8.39
C SER A 60 -9.33 -10.54 7.98
N ARG A 61 -8.40 -10.56 8.95
CA ARG A 61 -6.96 -10.75 8.75
C ARG A 61 -6.60 -12.12 8.12
N ASN A 62 -6.90 -12.29 6.85
CA ASN A 62 -6.79 -13.55 6.10
C ASN A 62 -6.08 -13.34 4.75
N ARG A 63 -5.54 -12.14 4.50
CA ARG A 63 -4.76 -11.81 3.31
C ARG A 63 -3.28 -12.06 3.58
N TRP A 64 -2.54 -12.31 2.51
CA TRP A 64 -1.10 -12.60 2.58
C TRP A 64 -0.28 -11.47 3.22
N TYR A 65 -0.80 -10.24 3.22
CA TYR A 65 -0.19 -9.06 3.83
C TYR A 65 -0.67 -8.76 5.25
N ASP A 66 -1.63 -9.53 5.80
CA ASP A 66 -2.20 -9.25 7.13
C ASP A 66 -1.36 -9.82 8.29
N GLU A 67 -0.41 -10.72 8.00
CA GLU A 67 0.45 -11.35 9.01
C GLU A 67 1.62 -10.45 9.43
N ASP A 68 2.06 -9.55 8.55
CA ASP A 68 3.14 -8.59 8.82
C ASP A 68 2.53 -7.20 9.08
N GLU A 69 2.87 -6.59 10.22
CA GLU A 69 2.27 -5.33 10.66
C GLU A 69 2.64 -4.15 9.76
N THR A 70 3.86 -4.13 9.22
CA THR A 70 4.34 -3.10 8.29
C THR A 70 3.57 -3.20 6.98
N MET A 71 3.45 -4.42 6.45
CA MET A 71 2.68 -4.71 5.24
C MET A 71 1.22 -4.35 5.40
N HIS A 72 0.59 -4.78 6.50
CA HIS A 72 -0.80 -4.46 6.79
C HIS A 72 -1.02 -2.95 6.85
N SER A 73 -0.12 -2.22 7.52
CA SER A 73 -0.18 -0.75 7.63
C SER A 73 -0.04 -0.08 6.25
N ALA A 74 0.95 -0.48 5.45
CA ALA A 74 1.15 0.07 4.11
C ALA A 74 -0.08 -0.15 3.21
N VAL A 75 -0.69 -1.34 3.29
CA VAL A 75 -1.86 -1.69 2.48
C VAL A 75 -3.12 -0.96 2.93
N GLU A 76 -3.37 -0.83 4.24
CA GLU A 76 -4.51 -0.05 4.74
C GLU A 76 -4.35 1.45 4.45
N MET A 77 -3.13 1.97 4.50
CA MET A 77 -2.83 3.33 4.03
C MET A 77 -3.16 3.47 2.54
N LEU A 78 -2.69 2.56 1.67
CA LEU A 78 -2.98 2.58 0.24
C LEU A 78 -4.49 2.56 -0.09
N LYS A 79 -5.25 1.80 0.71
CA LYS A 79 -6.70 1.68 0.59
C LYS A 79 -7.43 2.99 0.94
N ASN A 80 -6.92 3.74 1.90
CA ASN A 80 -7.56 4.92 2.49
C ASN A 80 -7.07 6.28 1.94
N ILE A 81 -6.08 6.32 1.05
CA ILE A 81 -5.70 7.56 0.35
C ILE A 81 -6.93 8.17 -0.34
N ASP A 82 -7.03 9.50 -0.37
CA ASP A 82 -8.08 10.20 -1.11
C ASP A 82 -7.93 10.02 -2.63
N GLU A 83 -9.03 9.78 -3.35
CA GLU A 83 -9.02 9.54 -4.80
C GLU A 83 -8.30 10.63 -5.62
N ASN A 84 -8.33 11.88 -5.13
CA ASN A 84 -7.65 13.01 -5.77
C ASN A 84 -6.12 12.92 -5.68
N GLU A 85 -5.59 12.28 -4.65
CA GLU A 85 -4.16 12.16 -4.38
C GLU A 85 -3.58 10.85 -4.94
N LYS A 86 -4.42 9.83 -5.13
CA LYS A 86 -4.04 8.49 -5.58
C LYS A 86 -3.19 8.47 -6.83
N LYS A 87 -3.52 9.27 -7.85
CA LYS A 87 -2.89 9.12 -9.17
C LYS A 87 -1.40 9.48 -9.16
N GLU A 88 -1.03 10.61 -8.58
CA GLU A 88 0.38 11.03 -8.53
C GLU A 88 1.16 10.21 -7.51
N LEU A 89 0.55 9.91 -6.35
CA LEU A 89 1.17 9.05 -5.34
C LEU A 89 1.45 7.64 -5.86
N PHE A 90 0.53 7.01 -6.60
CA PHE A 90 0.78 5.68 -7.15
C PHE A 90 1.89 5.67 -8.22
N LYS A 91 2.04 6.74 -8.99
CA LYS A 91 3.17 6.86 -9.94
C LYS A 91 4.50 6.98 -9.21
N GLU A 92 4.55 7.75 -8.14
CA GLU A 92 5.75 7.89 -7.31
C GLU A 92 6.10 6.56 -6.65
N ILE A 93 5.13 5.87 -6.05
CA ILE A 93 5.33 4.54 -5.48
C ILE A 93 5.84 3.55 -6.52
N LEU A 94 5.22 3.51 -7.72
CA LEU A 94 5.70 2.63 -8.80
C LEU A 94 7.13 2.97 -9.22
N THR A 95 7.50 4.25 -9.25
CA THR A 95 8.85 4.69 -9.58
C THR A 95 9.85 4.24 -8.52
N THR A 96 9.52 4.41 -7.24
CA THR A 96 10.33 3.92 -6.12
C THR A 96 10.53 2.41 -6.20
N ILE A 97 9.46 1.65 -6.40
CA ILE A 97 9.51 0.18 -6.54
C ILE A 97 10.38 -0.25 -7.72
N LEU A 98 10.27 0.42 -8.87
CA LEU A 98 11.09 0.10 -10.04
C LEU A 98 12.58 0.39 -9.81
N ASN A 99 12.93 1.33 -8.93
CA ASN A 99 14.32 1.60 -8.59
C ASN A 99 14.93 0.47 -7.74
N PHE A 100 14.17 -0.15 -6.83
CA PHE A 100 14.64 -1.32 -6.07
C PHE A 100 15.07 -2.49 -6.96
N GLY A 101 14.41 -2.70 -8.10
CA GLY A 101 14.77 -3.77 -9.04
C GLY A 101 16.01 -3.50 -9.90
N ASN A 102 16.60 -2.30 -9.81
CA ASN A 102 17.76 -1.88 -10.61
C ASN A 102 19.04 -1.68 -9.79
N GLU A 103 19.00 -1.97 -8.49
CA GLU A 103 20.16 -1.97 -7.58
C GLU A 103 20.79 -3.36 -7.46
#